data_AF-A0A950UAY0-F1
#
_entry.id   AF-A0A950UAY0-F1
#
_cell.length_a   1.000
_cell.length_b   1.000
_cell.length_c   1.000
_cell.angle_alpha   90.00
_cell.angle_beta   90.00
_cell.angle_gamma   90.00
#
_symmetry.space_group_name_H-M   'P 1'
#
loop_
_entity.id
_entity.type
_entity.pdbx_description
1 polymer ?
#
loop_
_entity_poly.entity_id
_entity_poly.type
_entity_poly.pdbx_seq_one_letter_code
_entity_poly.pdbx_strand_id
1 'polypeptide(L)'
;LPGATPEERRAAAREHVPPAVLELFEVRLPALAAELAAGRAELSEGIGLYHMVLEGIVFDAGQHALLDDLQDGALPGIREGVERVELDERWHIGFGLRCLIEARPSPELLEDVLAQAEDAASAWGDAVPAATRERTAHKAARRLSVVHLIHEHVAA
;
A
#
# COMPACT_ATOMS: atom_id res chain seq x y z
N LEU A 1 -6.53 15.55 -18.58
CA LEU A 1 -5.47 14.78 -19.25
C LEU A 1 -5.75 14.77 -20.75
N PRO A 2 -4.74 15.02 -21.61
CA PRO A 2 -4.90 14.94 -23.06
C PRO A 2 -5.22 13.51 -23.52
N GLY A 3 -5.82 13.36 -24.71
CA GLY A 3 -6.18 12.07 -25.30
C GLY A 3 -7.68 11.88 -25.53
N ALA A 4 -8.04 11.38 -26.72
CA ALA A 4 -9.41 11.05 -27.12
C ALA A 4 -9.86 9.70 -26.51
N THR A 5 -8.96 8.73 -26.37
CA THR A 5 -9.26 7.40 -25.82
C THR A 5 -8.87 7.26 -24.35
N PRO A 6 -9.45 6.30 -23.59
CA PRO A 6 -8.98 5.96 -22.26
C PRO A 6 -7.49 5.58 -22.23
N GLU A 7 -7.02 4.84 -23.23
CA GLU A 7 -5.63 4.40 -23.36
C GLU A 7 -4.68 5.59 -23.54
N GLU A 8 -5.03 6.55 -24.40
CA GLU A 8 -4.27 7.79 -24.59
C GLU A 8 -4.24 8.63 -23.31
N ARG A 9 -5.37 8.75 -22.60
CA ARG A 9 -5.43 9.48 -21.33
C ARG A 9 -4.60 8.80 -20.24
N ARG A 10 -4.58 7.46 -20.17
CA ARG A 10 -3.69 6.72 -19.24
C ARG A 10 -2.22 6.94 -19.59
N ALA A 11 -1.87 6.90 -20.88
CA ALA A 11 -0.51 7.17 -21.32
C ALA A 11 -0.05 8.57 -20.91
N ALA A 12 -0.88 9.59 -21.12
CA ALA A 12 -0.60 10.95 -20.67
C ALA A 12 -0.55 11.08 -19.14
N ALA A 13 -1.36 10.32 -18.40
CA ALA A 13 -1.38 10.37 -16.94
C ALA A 13 -0.03 9.97 -16.33
N ARG A 14 0.69 9.01 -16.96
CA ARG A 14 1.96 8.48 -16.43
C ARG A 14 3.02 9.55 -16.22
N GLU A 15 2.98 10.65 -16.99
CA GLU A 15 3.89 11.79 -16.81
C GLU A 15 3.73 12.49 -15.46
N HIS A 16 2.57 12.31 -14.80
CA HIS A 16 2.26 12.91 -13.50
C HIS A 16 2.36 11.91 -12.34
N VAL A 17 2.66 10.64 -12.62
CA VAL A 17 2.70 9.58 -11.60
C VAL A 17 4.16 9.32 -11.21
N PRO A 18 4.49 9.31 -9.90
CA PRO A 18 5.84 8.96 -9.47
C PRO A 18 6.29 7.59 -10.01
N PRO A 19 7.56 7.44 -10.45
CA PRO A 19 8.07 6.17 -10.98
C PRO A 19 7.87 4.98 -10.03
N ALA A 20 8.00 5.20 -8.72
CA ALA A 20 7.79 4.16 -7.71
C ALA A 20 6.34 3.63 -7.69
N VAL A 21 5.34 4.49 -7.92
CA VAL A 21 3.94 4.05 -8.06
C VAL A 21 3.78 3.22 -9.33
N LEU A 22 4.37 3.64 -10.46
CA LEU A 22 4.30 2.85 -11.69
C LEU A 22 4.96 1.48 -11.53
N GLU A 23 6.12 1.40 -10.86
CA GLU A 23 6.79 0.14 -10.57
C GLU A 23 5.90 -0.80 -9.73
N LEU A 24 5.25 -0.28 -8.68
CA LEU A 24 4.38 -1.09 -7.83
C LEU A 24 3.15 -1.61 -8.59
N PHE A 25 2.46 -0.74 -9.35
CA PHE A 25 1.15 -1.04 -9.94
C PHE A 25 1.21 -1.63 -11.35
N GLU A 26 2.20 -1.25 -12.16
CA GLU A 26 2.30 -1.71 -13.56
C GLU A 26 3.32 -2.84 -13.73
N VAL A 27 4.25 -3.02 -12.78
CA VAL A 27 5.29 -4.06 -12.86
C VAL A 27 5.10 -5.11 -11.79
N ARG A 28 5.29 -4.76 -10.51
CA ARG A 28 5.38 -5.74 -9.42
C ARG A 28 4.07 -6.46 -9.15
N LEU A 29 2.97 -5.73 -9.01
CA LEU A 29 1.66 -6.32 -8.74
C LEU A 29 1.19 -7.25 -9.88
N PRO A 30 1.21 -6.84 -11.17
CA PRO A 30 0.85 -7.74 -12.26
C PRO A 30 1.78 -8.95 -12.40
N ALA A 31 3.09 -8.77 -12.18
CA ALA A 31 4.04 -9.87 -12.23
C ALA A 31 3.74 -10.92 -11.16
N LEU A 32 3.56 -10.50 -9.90
CA LEU A 32 3.23 -11.41 -8.81
C LEU A 32 1.89 -12.12 -9.03
N ALA A 33 0.88 -11.41 -9.54
CA ALA A 33 -0.39 -12.02 -9.92
C ALA A 33 -0.22 -13.12 -10.99
N ALA A 34 0.66 -12.90 -11.97
CA ALA A 34 0.97 -13.90 -13.00
C ALA A 34 1.72 -15.11 -12.44
N GLU A 35 2.68 -14.90 -11.52
CA GLU A 35 3.39 -15.99 -10.83
C GLU A 35 2.44 -16.84 -9.97
N LEU A 36 1.52 -16.20 -9.24
CA LEU A 36 0.46 -16.88 -8.48
C LEU A 36 -0.44 -17.71 -9.40
N ALA A 37 -0.90 -17.14 -10.52
CA ALA A 37 -1.73 -17.86 -11.49
C ALA A 37 -1.01 -19.05 -12.11
N ALA A 38 0.31 -18.99 -12.21
CA ALA A 38 1.14 -20.08 -12.71
C ALA A 38 1.60 -21.07 -11.63
N GLY A 39 1.23 -20.86 -10.36
CA GLY A 39 1.63 -21.70 -9.23
C GLY A 39 3.11 -21.63 -8.90
N ARG A 40 3.78 -20.51 -9.21
CA ARG A 40 5.21 -20.26 -8.96
C ARG A 40 5.48 -19.31 -7.80
N ALA A 41 4.44 -18.71 -7.24
CA ALA A 41 4.48 -17.92 -6.02
C ALA A 41 3.48 -18.48 -5.00
N GLU A 42 3.79 -18.27 -3.73
CA GLU A 42 2.92 -18.61 -2.62
C GLU A 42 1.87 -17.51 -2.39
N LEU A 43 0.67 -17.90 -1.96
CA LEU A 43 -0.41 -16.95 -1.71
C LEU A 43 -0.02 -15.89 -0.65
N SER A 44 0.82 -16.28 0.33
CA SER A 44 1.35 -15.38 1.34
C SER A 44 2.15 -14.22 0.75
N GLU A 45 2.89 -14.43 -0.34
CA GLU A 45 3.62 -13.37 -1.05
C GLU A 45 2.65 -12.35 -1.65
N GLY A 46 1.58 -12.84 -2.28
CA GLY A 46 0.49 -12.02 -2.81
C GLY A 46 -0.18 -11.17 -1.74
N ILE A 47 -0.50 -11.80 -0.60
CA ILE A 47 -1.09 -11.13 0.57
C ILE A 47 -0.12 -10.09 1.14
N GLY A 48 1.16 -10.42 1.25
CA GLY A 48 2.20 -9.51 1.72
C GLY A 48 2.29 -8.25 0.86
N LEU A 49 2.38 -8.40 -0.46
CA LEU A 49 2.44 -7.25 -1.36
C LEU A 49 1.14 -6.44 -1.31
N TYR A 50 -0.01 -7.08 -1.50
CA TYR A 50 -1.25 -6.35 -1.69
C TYR A 50 -1.77 -5.73 -0.39
N HIS A 51 -1.98 -6.54 0.64
CA HIS A 51 -2.62 -6.08 1.87
C HIS A 51 -1.66 -5.35 2.81
N MET A 52 -0.40 -5.80 2.90
CA MET A 52 0.55 -5.21 3.85
C MET A 52 1.29 -4.02 3.27
N VAL A 53 1.72 -4.08 2.00
CA VAL A 53 2.50 -3.01 1.37
C VAL A 53 1.58 -1.99 0.65
N LEU A 54 0.76 -2.43 -0.32
CA LEU A 54 -0.04 -1.48 -1.10
C LEU A 54 -1.14 -0.81 -0.25
N GLU A 55 -2.05 -1.60 0.33
CA GLU A 55 -3.13 -1.05 1.17
C GLU A 55 -2.61 -0.54 2.51
N GLY A 56 -1.77 -1.34 3.17
CA GLY A 56 -1.24 -1.03 4.49
C GLY A 56 -0.33 0.19 4.55
N ILE A 57 0.35 0.56 3.46
CA ILE A 57 1.35 1.64 3.45
C ILE A 57 1.06 2.65 2.36
N VAL A 58 1.06 2.24 1.09
CA VAL A 58 0.98 3.18 -0.05
C VAL A 58 -0.37 3.92 -0.06
N PHE A 59 -1.47 3.20 0.11
CA PHE A 59 -2.81 3.79 0.13
C PHE A 59 -3.07 4.54 1.42
N ASP A 60 -2.73 3.96 2.58
CA ASP A 60 -2.85 4.63 3.88
C ASP A 60 -2.12 5.99 3.87
N ALA A 61 -0.91 6.06 3.28
CA ALA A 61 -0.15 7.31 3.18
C ALA A 61 -0.83 8.35 2.28
N GLY A 62 -1.25 7.94 1.08
CA GLY A 62 -1.90 8.83 0.12
C GLY A 62 -3.27 9.33 0.57
N GLN A 63 -4.07 8.46 1.20
CA GLN A 63 -5.40 8.79 1.72
C GLN A 63 -5.31 9.81 2.87
N HIS A 64 -4.41 9.60 3.84
CA HIS A 64 -4.22 10.57 4.92
C HIS A 64 -3.73 11.92 4.40
N ALA A 65 -2.77 11.94 3.46
CA ALA A 65 -2.30 13.18 2.85
C ALA A 65 -3.44 13.94 2.14
N LEU A 66 -4.26 13.23 1.36
CA LEU A 66 -5.41 13.81 0.68
C LEU A 66 -6.47 14.33 1.66
N LEU A 67 -6.75 13.62 2.75
CA LEU A 67 -7.70 14.09 3.77
C LEU A 67 -7.18 15.32 4.51
N ASP A 68 -5.87 15.39 4.78
CA ASP A 68 -5.23 16.56 5.36
C ASP A 68 -5.33 17.78 4.43
N ASP A 69 -5.10 17.61 3.12
CA ASP A 69 -5.24 18.68 2.12
C ASP A 69 -6.69 19.17 1.97
N LEU A 70 -7.68 18.33 2.23
CA LEU A 70 -9.12 18.65 2.12
C LEU A 70 -9.75 19.11 3.46
N GLN A 71 -8.93 19.48 4.45
CA GLN A 71 -9.42 19.98 5.74
C GLN A 71 -10.14 21.33 5.63
N ASP A 72 -9.83 22.13 4.62
CA ASP A 72 -10.46 23.43 4.33
C ASP A 72 -11.91 23.32 3.80
N GLY A 73 -12.39 22.10 3.55
CA GLY A 73 -13.73 21.84 3.02
C GLY A 73 -13.82 21.86 1.49
N ALA A 74 -12.69 21.97 0.78
CA ALA A 74 -12.64 21.75 -0.65
C ALA A 74 -13.09 20.32 -1.00
N LEU A 75 -13.71 20.17 -2.19
CA LEU A 75 -14.10 18.86 -2.75
C LEU A 75 -14.82 17.93 -1.76
N PRO A 76 -15.95 18.33 -1.14
CA PRO A 76 -16.57 17.59 -0.05
C PRO A 76 -16.96 16.15 -0.43
N GLY A 77 -17.34 15.91 -1.69
CA GLY A 77 -17.64 14.56 -2.17
C GLY A 77 -16.41 13.65 -2.32
N ILE A 78 -15.24 14.22 -2.60
CA ILE A 78 -13.98 13.46 -2.63
C ILE A 78 -13.61 13.07 -1.21
N ARG A 79 -13.65 14.02 -0.27
CA ARG A 79 -13.39 13.76 1.14
C ARG A 79 -14.29 12.65 1.69
N GLU A 80 -15.60 12.76 1.50
CA GLU A 80 -16.55 11.73 1.94
C GLU A 80 -16.25 10.37 1.29
N GLY A 81 -15.88 10.36 0.01
CA GLY A 81 -15.48 9.14 -0.69
C GLY A 81 -14.25 8.49 -0.06
N VAL A 82 -13.21 9.27 0.22
CA VAL A 82 -11.97 8.76 0.85
C VAL A 82 -12.23 8.26 2.26
N GLU A 83 -13.01 8.99 3.07
CA GLU A 83 -13.39 8.56 4.43
C GLU A 83 -14.14 7.22 4.41
N ARG A 84 -14.97 6.96 3.38
CA ARG A 84 -15.63 5.66 3.21
C ARG A 84 -14.67 4.55 2.78
N VAL A 85 -13.76 4.84 1.86
CA VAL A 85 -12.72 3.89 1.46
C VAL A 85 -11.86 3.49 2.66
N GLU A 86 -11.47 4.44 3.52
CA GLU A 86 -10.70 4.13 4.74
C GLU A 86 -11.41 3.15 5.69
N LEU A 87 -12.75 3.17 5.74
CA LEU A 87 -13.50 2.20 6.54
C LEU A 87 -13.38 0.78 5.97
N ASP A 88 -13.32 0.65 4.64
CA ASP A 88 -13.15 -0.62 3.93
C ASP A 88 -11.70 -1.12 4.03
N GLU A 89 -10.70 -0.23 3.95
CA GLU A 89 -9.27 -0.59 4.06
C GLU A 89 -8.95 -1.29 5.39
N ARG A 90 -9.64 -0.92 6.47
CA ARG A 90 -9.51 -1.61 7.77
C ARG A 90 -9.85 -3.10 7.66
N TRP A 91 -10.84 -3.45 6.85
CA TRP A 91 -11.24 -4.84 6.62
C TRP A 91 -10.28 -5.56 5.70
N HIS A 92 -9.78 -4.91 4.65
CA HIS A 92 -8.82 -5.53 3.74
C HIS A 92 -7.51 -5.88 4.45
N ILE A 93 -6.97 -4.94 5.23
CA ILE A 93 -5.76 -5.16 6.03
C ILE A 93 -6.00 -6.23 7.10
N GLY A 94 -7.14 -6.19 7.79
CA GLY A 94 -7.50 -7.19 8.80
C GLY A 94 -7.63 -8.61 8.22
N PHE A 95 -8.23 -8.72 7.03
CA PHE A 95 -8.31 -9.96 6.26
C PHE A 95 -6.92 -10.45 5.86
N GLY A 96 -6.08 -9.59 5.29
CA GLY A 96 -4.70 -9.92 4.93
C GLY A 96 -3.89 -10.46 6.12
N LEU A 97 -3.97 -9.79 7.28
CA LEU A 97 -3.35 -10.27 8.52
C LEU A 97 -3.87 -11.65 8.93
N ARG A 98 -5.18 -11.89 8.87
CA ARG A 98 -5.75 -13.21 9.18
C ARG A 98 -5.21 -14.29 8.24
N CYS A 99 -5.14 -14.00 6.94
CA CYS A 99 -4.59 -14.94 5.97
C CYS A 99 -3.10 -15.23 6.23
N LEU A 100 -2.29 -14.24 6.61
CA LEU A 100 -0.90 -14.47 6.99
C LEU A 100 -0.78 -15.35 8.23
N ILE A 101 -1.61 -15.14 9.26
CA ILE A 101 -1.61 -16.00 10.46
C ILE A 101 -1.83 -17.47 10.08
N GLU A 102 -2.82 -17.74 9.21
CA GLU A 102 -3.15 -19.10 8.77
C GLU A 102 -2.07 -19.69 7.85
N ALA A 103 -1.53 -18.87 6.94
CA ALA A 103 -0.51 -19.28 5.98
C ALA A 103 0.83 -19.61 6.65
N ARG A 104 1.09 -19.06 7.85
CA ARG A 104 2.37 -19.19 8.58
C ARG A 104 3.56 -18.86 7.65
N PRO A 105 3.65 -17.60 7.17
CA PRO A 105 4.66 -17.19 6.20
C PRO A 105 6.07 -17.44 6.72
N SER A 106 7.02 -17.52 5.79
CA SER A 106 8.42 -17.62 6.16
C SER A 106 8.90 -16.31 6.83
N PRO A 107 9.90 -16.38 7.72
CA PRO A 107 10.51 -15.18 8.29
C PRO A 107 11.03 -14.21 7.22
N GLU A 108 11.58 -14.74 6.12
CA GLU A 108 12.13 -13.95 5.02
C GLU A 108 11.05 -13.09 4.36
N LEU A 109 9.83 -13.63 4.17
CA LEU A 109 8.72 -12.85 3.62
C LEU A 109 8.31 -11.70 4.58
N LEU A 110 8.32 -11.96 5.88
CA LEU A 110 7.98 -10.93 6.88
C LEU A 110 9.06 -9.84 6.92
N GLU A 111 10.33 -10.22 6.85
CA GLU A 111 11.46 -9.30 6.73
C GLU A 111 11.36 -8.46 5.45
N ASP A 112 11.02 -9.07 4.32
CA ASP A 112 10.85 -8.37 3.05
C ASP A 112 9.72 -7.33 3.11
N VAL A 113 8.60 -7.64 3.76
CA VAL A 113 7.51 -6.68 3.96
C VAL A 113 7.97 -5.48 4.80
N LEU A 114 8.77 -5.73 5.85
CA LEU A 114 9.31 -4.67 6.71
C LEU A 114 10.36 -3.83 6.00
N ALA A 115 11.28 -4.47 5.27
CA ALA A 115 12.35 -3.80 4.53
C ALA A 115 11.81 -2.84 3.47
N GLN A 116 10.65 -3.16 2.89
CA GLN A 116 10.00 -2.33 1.88
C GLN A 116 9.18 -1.16 2.46
N ALA A 117 9.00 -1.09 3.78
CA ALA A 117 8.02 -0.18 4.35
C ALA A 117 8.33 1.30 4.09
N GLU A 118 9.60 1.71 4.20
CA GLU A 118 10.04 3.09 3.96
C GLU A 118 9.94 3.49 2.48
N ASP A 119 10.37 2.59 1.58
CA ASP A 119 10.30 2.81 0.14
C ASP A 119 8.84 2.89 -0.34
N ALA A 120 7.98 2.01 0.17
CA ALA A 120 6.55 2.03 -0.13
C ALA A 120 5.86 3.29 0.41
N ALA A 121 6.19 3.72 1.63
CA ALA A 121 5.67 4.97 2.19
C ALA A 121 6.14 6.19 1.36
N SER A 122 7.30 6.10 0.74
CA SER A 122 7.86 7.14 -0.13
C SER A 122 7.39 7.06 -1.58
N ALA A 123 6.53 6.09 -1.95
CA ALA A 123 6.11 5.88 -3.34
C ALA A 123 5.49 7.13 -3.97
N TRP A 124 4.72 7.90 -3.19
CA TRP A 124 4.09 9.15 -3.65
C TRP A 124 5.04 10.36 -3.70
N GLY A 125 6.29 10.21 -3.25
CA GLY A 125 7.26 11.30 -3.17
C GLY A 125 6.79 12.46 -2.31
N ASP A 126 6.95 13.69 -2.83
CA ASP A 126 6.62 14.92 -2.10
C ASP A 126 5.12 15.22 -2.04
N ALA A 127 4.27 14.43 -2.71
CA ALA A 127 2.82 14.52 -2.55
C ALA A 127 2.35 14.04 -1.16
N VAL A 128 3.20 13.31 -0.42
CA VAL A 128 2.92 12.88 0.95
C VAL A 128 3.94 13.50 1.92
N PRO A 129 3.49 14.24 2.94
CA PRO A 129 4.38 14.82 3.96
C PRO A 129 5.26 13.77 4.63
N ALA A 130 6.52 14.11 4.93
CA ALA A 130 7.48 13.18 5.54
C ALA A 130 6.95 12.52 6.83
N ALA A 131 6.31 13.31 7.71
CA ALA A 131 5.71 12.79 8.94
C ALA A 131 4.60 11.75 8.69
N THR A 132 3.84 11.88 7.59
CA THR A 132 2.85 10.87 7.20
C THR A 132 3.55 9.62 6.70
N ARG A 133 4.61 9.75 5.88
CA ARG A 133 5.41 8.61 5.40
C ARG A 133 6.00 7.79 6.55
N GLU A 134 6.70 8.46 7.47
CA GLU A 134 7.29 7.84 8.68
C GLU A 134 6.22 7.11 9.52
N ARG A 135 5.09 7.78 9.77
CA ARG A 135 3.97 7.18 10.52
C ARG A 135 3.44 5.93 9.82
N THR A 136 3.27 5.95 8.50
CA THR A 136 2.75 4.81 7.74
C THR A 136 3.72 3.64 7.67
N ALA A 137 5.03 3.89 7.51
CA ALA A 137 6.04 2.83 7.52
C ALA A 137 6.03 2.06 8.86
N HIS A 138 5.94 2.77 9.99
CA HIS A 138 5.86 2.13 11.32
C HIS A 138 4.60 1.29 11.53
N LYS A 139 3.49 1.57 10.82
CA LYS A 139 2.25 0.78 10.97
C LYS A 139 2.42 -0.67 10.53
N ALA A 140 3.30 -0.95 9.55
CA ALA A 140 3.52 -2.31 9.06
C ALA A 140 4.08 -3.23 10.17
N ALA A 141 5.17 -2.80 10.81
CA ALA A 141 5.77 -3.50 11.94
C ALA A 141 4.78 -3.69 13.10
N ARG A 142 4.06 -2.62 13.46
CA ARG A 142 3.06 -2.67 14.53
C ARG A 142 1.96 -3.70 14.23
N ARG A 143 1.43 -3.73 13.01
CA ARG A 143 0.36 -4.65 12.60
C ARG A 143 0.81 -6.11 12.70
N LEU A 144 2.01 -6.43 12.19
CA LEU A 144 2.58 -7.77 12.25
C LEU A 144 2.88 -8.20 13.70
N SER A 145 3.35 -7.27 14.53
CA SER A 145 3.67 -7.55 15.93
C SER A 145 2.43 -7.82 16.79
N VAL A 146 1.35 -7.04 16.60
CA VAL A 146 0.08 -7.22 17.34
C VAL A 146 -0.53 -8.60 17.10
N VAL A 147 -0.28 -9.22 15.94
CA VAL A 147 -0.74 -10.59 15.63
C VAL A 147 0.32 -11.66 15.88
N HIS A 148 1.43 -11.30 16.54
CA HIS A 148 2.52 -12.20 16.92
C HIS A 148 3.21 -12.91 15.75
N LEU A 149 3.17 -12.33 14.54
CA LEU A 149 3.95 -12.82 13.40
C LEU A 149 5.42 -12.40 13.50
N ILE A 150 5.70 -11.28 14.19
CA ILE A 150 7.05 -10.85 14.54
C ILE A 150 7.11 -10.48 16.02
N HIS A 151 8.30 -10.52 16.60
CA HIS A 151 8.56 -9.90 17.90
C HIS A 151 8.57 -8.37 17.75
N GLU A 152 8.14 -7.62 18.78
CA GLU A 152 8.17 -6.16 18.75
C GLU A 152 9.57 -5.67 18.33
N HIS A 153 9.63 -4.98 17.20
CA HIS A 153 10.80 -4.19 16.85
C HIS A 153 10.86 -3.06 17.88
N VAL A 154 11.82 -3.13 18.80
CA VAL A 154 12.21 -1.98 19.61
C VAL A 154 12.76 -0.97 18.62
N ALA A 155 11.95 0.01 18.22
CA ALA A 155 12.43 1.12 17.40
C ALA A 155 13.59 1.77 18.16
N ALA A 156 14.78 1.76 17.56
CA ALA A 156 15.95 2.47 18.04
C ALA A 156 15.89 3.94 17.63
#